data_AF-A0A9W6UKK7-F1
#
_entry.id   AF-A0A9W6UKK7-F1
#
_cell.length_a   1.000
_cell.length_b   1.000
_cell.length_c   1.000
_cell.angle_alpha   90.00
_cell.angle_beta   90.00
_cell.angle_gamma   90.00
#
_symmetry.space_group_name_H-M   'P 1'
#
loop_
_entity.id
_entity.type
_entity.pdbx_description
1 polymer ?
#
loop_
_entity_poly.entity_id
_entity_poly.type
_entity_poly.pdbx_seq_one_letter_code
_entity_poly.pdbx_strand_id
1 'polypeptide(L)'
;MRAVASNYAPPMESNQACDFLTGYDQDRLCQQAVRFETDALLFGEDRAELLGEAARFWHRAGQSRHALRLCTEAIAEGDGTGVGAARLRRMEILADQGRIPEFDQDVRALRGSELTESAACSAARLLESLGRAGEALEFYDRACTRPLAELAHFWPLDLARHVGILDALTGRSRLRAETGLPVDALDAKVAAFVSGPASFPTPSCRLPERNAPCGCGAPRRYKNCCGKRAIAADEHRRFARR
;
A
#
# COMPACT_ATOMS: atom_id res chain seq x y z
N MET A 1 -6.35 46.12 0.79
CA MET A 1 -6.86 44.90 0.13
C MET A 1 -5.67 44.19 -0.54
N ARG A 2 -5.09 43.17 0.10
CA ARG A 2 -3.97 42.40 -0.44
C ARG A 2 -4.53 41.21 -1.22
N ALA A 3 -4.15 41.10 -2.48
CA ALA A 3 -4.48 39.97 -3.34
C ALA A 3 -3.81 38.71 -2.80
N VAL A 4 -4.60 37.66 -2.55
CA VAL A 4 -4.11 36.32 -2.22
C VAL A 4 -3.69 35.68 -3.53
N ALA A 5 -2.39 35.48 -3.71
CA ALA A 5 -1.85 34.77 -4.86
C ALA A 5 -2.32 33.31 -4.80
N SER A 6 -3.04 32.90 -5.84
CA SER A 6 -3.42 31.51 -6.09
C SER A 6 -2.16 30.70 -6.36
N ASN A 7 -1.71 29.92 -5.37
CA ASN A 7 -0.67 28.90 -5.53
C ASN A 7 -1.22 27.74 -6.36
N TYR A 8 -1.27 27.92 -7.68
CA TYR A 8 -1.56 26.84 -8.61
C TYR A 8 -0.27 26.03 -8.80
N ALA A 9 -0.19 24.85 -8.18
CA ALA A 9 0.86 23.89 -8.48
C ALA A 9 0.68 23.35 -9.92
N PRO A 10 1.76 23.15 -10.69
CA PRO A 10 1.67 22.60 -12.04
C PRO A 10 1.05 21.19 -12.04
N PRO A 11 0.49 20.73 -13.18
CA PRO A 11 -0.07 19.38 -13.28
C PRO A 11 1.00 18.35 -12.91
N MET A 12 0.69 17.51 -11.93
CA MET A 12 1.55 16.41 -11.47
C MET A 12 1.92 15.55 -12.68
N GLU A 13 3.22 15.43 -12.97
CA GLU A 13 3.71 14.33 -13.77
C GLU A 13 3.34 13.04 -13.03
N SER A 14 2.52 12.22 -13.68
CA SER A 14 1.97 10.98 -13.12
C SER A 14 3.07 10.16 -12.45
N ASN A 15 2.88 9.92 -11.15
CA ASN A 15 3.80 9.22 -10.27
C ASN A 15 4.09 7.79 -10.81
N GLN A 16 5.16 7.65 -11.58
CA GLN A 16 5.55 6.46 -12.37
C GLN A 16 5.89 5.20 -11.56
N ALA A 17 5.78 5.22 -10.24
CA ALA A 17 6.49 4.25 -9.41
C ALA A 17 5.78 2.91 -9.16
N CYS A 18 4.52 2.68 -9.56
CA CYS A 18 3.84 1.39 -9.33
C CYS A 18 2.76 1.03 -10.37
N ASP A 19 2.80 1.58 -11.58
CA ASP A 19 1.81 1.22 -12.59
C ASP A 19 2.21 -0.06 -13.33
N PHE A 20 1.81 -1.21 -12.79
CA PHE A 20 1.73 -2.48 -13.53
C PHE A 20 0.85 -2.39 -14.82
N LEU A 21 0.23 -1.24 -15.06
CA LEU A 21 -0.61 -0.93 -16.22
C LEU A 21 0.10 -0.10 -17.30
N THR A 22 1.36 0.31 -17.10
CA THR A 22 2.14 0.96 -18.18
C THR A 22 2.28 -0.03 -19.35
N GLY A 23 1.64 0.27 -20.47
CA GLY A 23 1.65 -0.58 -21.68
C GLY A 23 0.32 -1.23 -22.03
N TYR A 24 -0.75 -0.98 -21.27
CA TYR A 24 -2.10 -1.28 -21.75
C TYR A 24 -2.53 -0.21 -22.75
N ASP A 25 -3.03 -0.65 -23.91
CA ASP A 25 -3.81 0.23 -24.78
C ASP A 25 -5.20 0.48 -24.19
N GLN A 26 -5.91 1.43 -24.78
CA GLN A 26 -7.25 1.82 -24.32
C GLN A 26 -8.23 0.65 -24.35
N ASP A 27 -8.14 -0.23 -25.35
CA ASP A 27 -9.03 -1.39 -25.50
C ASP A 27 -8.82 -2.40 -24.37
N ARG A 28 -7.57 -2.67 -24.01
CA ARG A 28 -7.25 -3.59 -22.91
C ARG A 28 -7.68 -3.04 -21.56
N LEU A 29 -7.62 -1.71 -21.35
CA LEU A 29 -8.15 -1.07 -20.15
C LEU A 29 -9.68 -1.24 -20.07
N CYS A 30 -10.40 -0.94 -21.15
CA CYS A 30 -11.85 -1.13 -21.23
C CYS A 30 -12.24 -2.59 -20.98
N GLN A 31 -11.52 -3.56 -21.57
CA GLN A 31 -11.78 -4.99 -21.36
C GLN A 31 -11.61 -5.41 -19.90
N GLN A 32 -10.58 -4.93 -19.21
CA GLN A 32 -10.44 -5.21 -17.77
C GLN A 32 -11.57 -4.57 -16.96
N ALA A 33 -11.96 -3.34 -17.28
CA ALA A 33 -13.05 -2.67 -16.60
C ALA A 33 -14.38 -3.45 -16.70
N VAL A 34 -14.74 -3.87 -17.92
CA VAL A 34 -15.94 -4.70 -18.17
C VAL A 34 -15.88 -6.03 -17.43
N ARG A 35 -14.69 -6.65 -17.36
CA ARG A 35 -14.52 -7.89 -16.60
C ARG A 35 -14.84 -7.69 -15.12
N PHE A 36 -14.30 -6.63 -14.51
CA PHE A 36 -14.58 -6.31 -13.10
C PHE A 36 -16.06 -5.98 -12.85
N GLU A 37 -16.73 -5.25 -13.75
CA GLU A 37 -18.18 -5.03 -13.64
C GLU A 37 -18.98 -6.33 -13.75
N THR A 38 -18.55 -7.24 -14.64
CA THR A 38 -19.17 -8.56 -14.78
C THR A 38 -18.97 -9.39 -13.52
N ASP A 39 -17.75 -9.43 -12.98
CA ASP A 39 -17.43 -10.13 -11.75
C ASP A 39 -18.22 -9.54 -10.56
N ALA A 40 -18.47 -8.23 -10.53
CA ALA A 40 -19.29 -7.58 -9.51
C ALA A 40 -20.76 -8.02 -9.51
N LEU A 41 -21.26 -8.56 -10.63
CA LEU A 41 -22.59 -9.17 -10.70
C LEU A 41 -22.60 -10.62 -10.17
N LEU A 42 -21.44 -11.28 -10.17
CA LEU A 42 -21.27 -12.67 -9.76
C LEU A 42 -20.90 -12.80 -8.28
N PHE A 43 -20.10 -11.87 -7.77
CA PHE A 43 -19.55 -11.89 -6.42
C PHE A 43 -20.10 -10.72 -5.59
N GLY A 44 -21.33 -10.89 -5.08
CA GLY A 44 -22.05 -9.84 -4.36
C GLY A 44 -21.35 -9.34 -3.09
N GLU A 45 -20.57 -10.20 -2.42
CA GLU A 45 -19.80 -9.85 -1.22
C GLU A 45 -18.60 -8.93 -1.52
N ASP A 46 -17.99 -9.09 -2.70
CA ASP A 46 -16.85 -8.29 -3.16
C ASP A 46 -17.27 -7.15 -4.08
N ARG A 47 -18.58 -6.94 -4.26
CA ARG A 47 -19.15 -6.06 -5.28
C ARG A 47 -18.58 -4.64 -5.21
N ALA A 48 -18.60 -4.01 -4.03
CA ALA A 48 -18.06 -2.66 -3.86
C ALA A 48 -16.57 -2.55 -4.23
N GLU A 49 -15.76 -3.57 -3.91
CA GLU A 49 -14.34 -3.61 -4.27
C GLU A 49 -14.16 -3.77 -5.78
N LEU A 50 -14.89 -4.71 -6.39
CA LEU A 50 -14.85 -4.98 -7.83
C LEU A 50 -15.29 -3.77 -8.65
N LEU A 51 -16.34 -3.07 -8.22
CA LEU A 51 -16.78 -1.81 -8.84
C LEU A 51 -15.73 -0.70 -8.70
N GLY A 52 -15.03 -0.63 -7.56
CA GLY A 52 -13.90 0.28 -7.37
C GLY A 52 -12.75 -0.01 -8.34
N GLU A 53 -12.38 -1.27 -8.52
CA GLU A 53 -11.36 -1.65 -9.50
C GLU A 53 -11.81 -1.39 -10.94
N ALA A 54 -13.06 -1.68 -11.29
CA ALA A 54 -13.62 -1.31 -12.59
C ALA A 54 -13.52 0.20 -12.84
N ALA A 55 -13.86 1.02 -11.84
CA ALA A 55 -13.75 2.47 -11.93
C ALA A 55 -12.32 2.94 -12.21
N ARG A 56 -11.32 2.32 -11.58
CA ARG A 56 -9.90 2.62 -11.84
C ARG A 56 -9.53 2.40 -13.31
N PHE A 57 -9.95 1.27 -13.89
CA PHE A 57 -9.65 0.97 -15.29
C PHE A 57 -10.40 1.89 -16.25
N TRP A 58 -11.67 2.19 -15.98
CA TRP A 58 -12.43 3.16 -16.79
C TRP A 58 -11.82 4.55 -16.76
N HIS A 59 -11.39 5.03 -15.59
CA HIS A 59 -10.75 6.33 -15.48
C HIS A 59 -9.45 6.40 -16.31
N ARG A 60 -8.59 5.37 -16.20
CA ARG A 60 -7.39 5.26 -17.04
C ARG A 60 -7.68 5.19 -18.53
N ALA A 61 -8.83 4.62 -18.91
CA ALA A 61 -9.31 4.61 -20.30
C ALA A 61 -9.95 5.95 -20.74
N GLY A 62 -9.89 7.00 -19.91
CA GLY A 62 -10.46 8.32 -20.18
C GLY A 62 -11.97 8.45 -19.87
N GLN A 63 -12.60 7.39 -19.35
CA GLN A 63 -14.04 7.34 -19.07
C GLN A 63 -14.38 7.73 -17.62
N SER A 64 -13.81 8.83 -17.14
CA SER A 64 -13.90 9.29 -15.75
C SER A 64 -15.34 9.49 -15.26
N ARG A 65 -16.26 9.90 -16.14
CA ARG A 65 -17.69 10.04 -15.77
C ARG A 65 -18.32 8.69 -15.41
N HIS A 66 -17.96 7.63 -16.13
CA HIS A 66 -18.45 6.29 -15.83
C HIS A 66 -17.83 5.75 -14.56
N ALA A 67 -16.52 5.93 -14.39
CA ALA A 67 -15.79 5.56 -13.19
C ALA A 67 -16.41 6.18 -11.93
N LEU A 68 -16.72 7.48 -11.94
CA LEU A 68 -17.37 8.15 -10.82
C LEU A 68 -18.76 7.60 -10.49
N ARG A 69 -19.53 7.16 -11.49
CA ARG A 69 -20.83 6.50 -11.24
C ARG A 69 -20.62 5.18 -10.51
N LEU A 70 -19.68 4.35 -10.95
CA LEU A 70 -19.38 3.06 -10.33
C LEU A 70 -18.89 3.23 -8.90
N CYS A 71 -17.99 4.19 -8.63
CA CYS A 71 -17.59 4.51 -7.26
C CYS A 71 -18.79 4.94 -6.41
N THR A 72 -19.68 5.78 -6.95
CA THR A 72 -20.86 6.25 -6.20
C THR A 72 -21.82 5.12 -5.86
N GLU A 73 -21.99 4.18 -6.79
CA GLU A 73 -22.79 2.98 -6.60
C GLU A 73 -22.20 2.07 -5.53
N ALA A 74 -20.90 1.76 -5.63
CA ALA A 74 -20.19 0.97 -4.61
C ALA A 74 -20.25 1.62 -3.22
N ILE A 75 -20.15 2.95 -3.15
CA ILE A 75 -20.24 3.69 -1.88
C ILE A 75 -21.65 3.62 -1.28
N ALA A 76 -22.69 3.51 -2.11
CA ALA A 76 -24.07 3.43 -1.65
C ALA A 76 -24.42 2.08 -1.00
N GLU A 77 -23.56 1.07 -1.12
CA GLU A 77 -23.77 -0.25 -0.49
C GLU A 77 -23.62 -0.22 1.05
N GLY A 78 -23.04 0.85 1.61
CA GLY A 78 -22.99 1.08 3.05
C GLY A 78 -21.57 1.10 3.59
N ASP A 79 -21.23 0.11 4.42
CA ASP A 79 -19.95 0.03 5.12
C ASP A 79 -19.14 -1.21 4.68
N GLY A 80 -17.85 -1.22 5.02
CA GLY A 80 -16.93 -2.32 4.74
C GLY A 80 -15.69 -1.89 3.96
N THR A 81 -14.73 -2.80 3.84
CA THR A 81 -13.43 -2.52 3.19
C THR A 81 -13.57 -2.19 1.71
N GLY A 82 -14.50 -2.82 0.99
CA GLY A 82 -14.78 -2.54 -0.42
C GLY A 82 -15.29 -1.11 -0.65
N VAL A 83 -16.12 -0.59 0.27
CA VAL A 83 -16.59 0.80 0.25
C VAL A 83 -15.42 1.77 0.46
N GLY A 84 -14.54 1.47 1.42
CA GLY A 84 -13.32 2.24 1.65
C GLY A 84 -12.42 2.30 0.41
N ALA A 85 -12.25 1.17 -0.27
CA ALA A 85 -11.52 1.10 -1.54
C ALA A 85 -12.21 1.94 -2.65
N ALA A 86 -13.53 1.84 -2.80
CA ALA A 86 -14.28 2.63 -3.78
C ALA A 86 -14.18 4.14 -3.53
N ARG A 87 -14.18 4.59 -2.26
CA ARG A 87 -13.93 6.00 -1.89
C ARG A 87 -12.53 6.44 -2.30
N LEU A 88 -11.51 5.64 -2.03
CA LEU A 88 -10.14 5.93 -2.47
C LEU A 88 -10.06 6.09 -4.00
N ARG A 89 -10.69 5.18 -4.76
CA ARG A 89 -10.76 5.31 -6.24
C ARG A 89 -11.47 6.58 -6.68
N ARG A 90 -12.53 6.98 -5.97
CA ARG A 90 -13.21 8.24 -6.24
C ARG A 90 -12.31 9.45 -5.96
N MET A 91 -11.56 9.42 -4.86
CA MET A 91 -10.58 10.46 -4.50
C MET A 91 -9.52 10.62 -5.59
N GLU A 92 -8.94 9.53 -6.11
CA GLU A 92 -7.98 9.58 -7.22
C GLU A 92 -8.56 10.34 -8.42
N ILE A 93 -9.77 9.97 -8.85
CA ILE A 93 -10.45 10.59 -10.01
C ILE A 93 -10.79 12.06 -9.75
N LEU A 94 -11.26 12.39 -8.54
CA LEU A 94 -11.63 13.76 -8.16
C LEU A 94 -10.41 14.67 -8.08
N ALA A 95 -9.28 14.17 -7.59
CA ALA A 95 -8.01 14.90 -7.57
C ALA A 95 -7.54 15.23 -9.00
N ASP A 96 -7.56 14.25 -9.90
CA ASP A 96 -7.17 14.44 -11.31
C ASP A 96 -8.08 15.44 -12.05
N GLN A 97 -9.34 15.56 -11.63
CA GLN A 97 -10.29 16.54 -12.17
C GLN A 97 -10.29 17.90 -11.44
N GLY A 98 -9.48 18.07 -10.39
CA GLY A 98 -9.47 19.29 -9.58
C GLY A 98 -10.76 19.54 -8.79
N ARG A 99 -11.57 18.50 -8.53
CA ARG A 99 -12.84 18.59 -7.78
C ARG A 99 -12.60 18.50 -6.28
N ILE A 100 -11.92 19.52 -5.74
CA ILE A 100 -11.44 19.56 -4.35
C ILE A 100 -12.54 19.44 -3.29
N PRO A 101 -13.71 20.10 -3.39
CA PRO A 101 -14.74 19.99 -2.36
C PRO A 101 -15.27 18.55 -2.16
N GLU A 102 -15.50 17.83 -3.26
CA GLU A 102 -15.93 16.42 -3.22
C GLU A 102 -14.79 15.51 -2.75
N PHE A 103 -13.54 15.80 -3.16
CA PHE A 103 -12.36 15.10 -2.64
C PHE A 103 -12.27 15.24 -1.11
N ASP A 104 -12.43 16.44 -0.57
CA ASP A 104 -12.40 16.71 0.87
C ASP A 104 -13.55 16.05 1.64
N GLN A 105 -14.71 15.87 0.99
CA GLN A 105 -15.79 15.08 1.55
C GLN A 105 -15.36 13.62 1.70
N ASP A 106 -14.70 13.05 0.70
CA ASP A 106 -14.22 11.67 0.76
C ASP A 106 -13.09 11.47 1.76
N VAL A 107 -12.12 12.39 1.84
CA VAL A 107 -11.08 12.31 2.88
C VAL A 107 -11.71 12.25 4.27
N ARG A 108 -12.70 13.12 4.55
CA ARG A 108 -13.42 13.11 5.84
C ARG A 108 -14.18 11.82 6.08
N ALA A 109 -14.85 11.28 5.07
CA ALA A 109 -15.58 10.01 5.19
C ALA A 109 -14.61 8.84 5.45
N LEU A 110 -13.48 8.80 4.74
CA LEU A 110 -12.50 7.72 4.79
C LEU A 110 -11.84 7.60 6.18
N ARG A 111 -11.74 8.70 6.94
CA ARG A 111 -11.29 8.67 8.34
C ARG A 111 -12.14 7.76 9.24
N GLY A 112 -13.45 7.68 8.97
CA GLY A 112 -14.39 6.85 9.74
C GLY A 112 -14.66 5.47 9.14
N SER A 113 -14.31 5.24 7.87
CA SER A 113 -14.56 3.96 7.19
C SER A 113 -13.56 2.88 7.60
N GLU A 114 -13.92 1.61 7.45
CA GLU A 114 -12.98 0.49 7.52
C GLU A 114 -12.05 0.48 6.30
N LEU A 115 -10.76 0.22 6.53
CA LEU A 115 -9.73 0.17 5.50
C LEU A 115 -8.74 -0.94 5.78
N THR A 116 -8.30 -1.60 4.72
CA THR A 116 -7.10 -2.44 4.75
C THR A 116 -5.85 -1.59 4.92
N GLU A 117 -4.74 -2.19 5.34
CA GLU A 117 -3.45 -1.50 5.44
C GLU A 117 -2.99 -0.94 4.08
N SER A 118 -3.25 -1.68 2.99
CA SER A 118 -2.91 -1.26 1.63
C SER A 118 -3.74 -0.07 1.14
N ALA A 119 -5.04 -0.04 1.44
CA ALA A 119 -5.91 1.08 1.10
C ALA A 119 -5.52 2.34 1.89
N ALA A 120 -5.21 2.19 3.19
CA ALA A 120 -4.72 3.30 4.01
C ALA A 120 -3.38 3.86 3.48
N CYS A 121 -2.42 2.98 3.14
CA CYS A 121 -1.16 3.41 2.54
C CYS A 121 -1.35 4.14 1.20
N SER A 122 -2.29 3.67 0.37
CA SER A 122 -2.59 4.29 -0.93
C SER A 122 -3.23 5.66 -0.77
N ALA A 123 -4.16 5.82 0.19
CA ALA A 123 -4.73 7.12 0.54
C ALA A 123 -3.67 8.11 1.04
N ALA A 124 -2.74 7.63 1.88
CA ALA A 124 -1.63 8.44 2.38
C ALA A 124 -0.75 8.97 1.24
N ARG A 125 -0.37 8.11 0.29
CA ARG A 125 0.43 8.51 -0.88
C ARG A 125 -0.26 9.55 -1.76
N LEU A 126 -1.56 9.39 -2.00
CA LEU A 126 -2.34 10.36 -2.77
C LEU A 126 -2.37 11.72 -2.06
N LEU A 127 -2.59 11.73 -0.75
CA LEU A 127 -2.60 12.97 0.04
C LEU A 127 -1.21 13.62 0.07
N GLU A 128 -0.15 12.83 0.22
CA GLU A 128 1.23 13.31 0.19
C GLU A 128 1.57 13.94 -1.16
N SER A 129 1.21 13.31 -2.29
CA SER A 129 1.47 13.87 -3.62
C SER A 129 0.74 15.18 -3.87
N LEU A 130 -0.36 15.42 -3.16
CA LEU A 130 -1.11 16.68 -3.18
C LEU A 130 -0.58 17.72 -2.16
N GLY A 131 0.53 17.43 -1.46
CA GLY A 131 1.13 18.31 -0.46
C GLY A 131 0.39 18.34 0.88
N ARG A 132 -0.53 17.39 1.13
CA ARG A 132 -1.35 17.34 2.35
C ARG A 132 -0.69 16.48 3.44
N ALA A 133 0.52 16.88 3.82
CA ALA A 133 1.41 16.10 4.70
C ALA A 133 0.76 15.65 6.02
N GLY A 134 0.00 16.52 6.69
CA GLY A 134 -0.66 16.18 7.95
C GLY A 134 -1.67 15.05 7.80
N GLU A 135 -2.50 15.11 6.76
CA GLU A 135 -3.52 14.09 6.50
C GLU A 135 -2.90 12.81 5.95
N ALA A 136 -1.87 12.93 5.12
CA ALA A 136 -1.09 11.78 4.68
C ALA A 136 -0.51 11.01 5.87
N LEU A 137 0.05 11.72 6.87
CA LEU A 137 0.59 11.11 8.08
C LEU A 137 -0.48 10.35 8.88
N GLU A 138 -1.70 10.90 9.02
CA GLU A 138 -2.82 10.20 9.66
C GLU A 138 -3.10 8.83 9.01
N PHE A 139 -3.13 8.78 7.68
CA PHE A 139 -3.37 7.53 6.95
C PHE A 139 -2.16 6.58 6.97
N TYR A 140 -0.94 7.10 6.98
CA TYR A 140 0.25 6.27 7.18
C TYR A 140 0.29 5.63 8.56
N ASP A 141 0.00 6.39 9.62
CA ASP A 141 -0.13 5.85 10.98
C ASP A 141 -1.17 4.73 11.02
N ARG A 142 -2.33 4.96 10.39
CA ARG A 142 -3.39 3.95 10.28
C ARG A 142 -2.95 2.69 9.54
N ALA A 143 -2.25 2.82 8.40
CA ALA A 143 -1.70 1.69 7.65
C ALA A 143 -0.68 0.90 8.49
N CYS A 144 -0.02 1.56 9.44
CA CYS A 144 0.95 0.94 10.33
C CYS A 144 0.34 0.36 11.61
N THR A 145 -0.91 0.66 11.98
CA THR A 145 -1.50 0.27 13.28
C THR A 145 -1.41 -1.21 13.61
N ARG A 146 -1.85 -2.09 12.69
CA ARG A 146 -1.81 -3.55 12.91
C ARG A 146 -0.37 -4.10 12.85
N PRO A 147 0.44 -3.76 11.81
CA PRO A 147 1.85 -4.10 11.81
C PRO A 147 2.56 -3.66 13.10
N LEU A 148 2.30 -2.47 13.62
CA LEU A 148 2.91 -1.94 14.84
C LEU A 148 2.71 -2.85 16.06
N ALA A 149 1.52 -3.43 16.23
CA ALA A 149 1.24 -4.36 17.32
C ALA A 149 2.07 -5.67 17.19
N GLU A 150 2.34 -6.11 15.96
CA GLU A 150 3.09 -7.33 15.66
C GLU A 150 4.61 -7.07 15.58
N LEU A 151 5.03 -5.85 15.21
CA LEU A 151 6.41 -5.41 14.96
C LEU A 151 7.26 -5.25 16.24
N ALA A 152 6.63 -5.27 17.42
CA ALA A 152 7.35 -5.32 18.70
C ALA A 152 8.31 -6.53 18.77
N HIS A 153 8.01 -7.61 18.04
CA HIS A 153 8.79 -8.85 18.01
C HIS A 153 9.57 -9.06 16.69
N PHE A 154 9.55 -8.09 15.77
CA PHE A 154 10.12 -8.26 14.44
C PHE A 154 11.64 -8.11 14.40
N TRP A 155 12.28 -9.03 13.66
CA TRP A 155 13.66 -8.87 13.21
C TRP A 155 13.72 -8.04 11.92
N PRO A 156 14.80 -7.28 11.67
CA PRO A 156 14.95 -6.45 10.47
C PRO A 156 14.75 -7.21 9.14
N LEU A 157 15.10 -8.50 9.09
CA LEU A 157 14.91 -9.33 7.89
C LEU A 157 13.46 -9.69 7.61
N ASP A 158 12.59 -9.67 8.62
CA ASP A 158 11.18 -9.92 8.41
C ASP A 158 10.51 -8.71 7.76
N LEU A 159 11.03 -7.48 7.92
CA LEU A 159 10.52 -6.27 7.26
C LEU A 159 10.46 -6.42 5.72
N ALA A 160 11.45 -7.10 5.15
CA ALA A 160 11.51 -7.40 3.71
C ALA A 160 10.40 -8.36 3.23
N ARG A 161 9.78 -9.12 4.15
CA ARG A 161 8.60 -9.97 3.83
C ARG A 161 7.31 -9.16 3.79
N HIS A 162 7.34 -7.93 4.30
CA HIS A 162 6.21 -7.02 4.40
C HIS A 162 6.44 -5.81 3.50
N VAL A 163 6.79 -6.05 2.23
CA VAL A 163 7.06 -5.00 1.23
C VAL A 163 5.93 -3.97 1.15
N GLY A 164 4.66 -4.40 1.28
CA GLY A 164 3.51 -3.49 1.29
C GLY A 164 3.47 -2.55 2.50
N ILE A 165 3.98 -2.97 3.65
CA ILE A 165 4.05 -2.15 4.87
C ILE A 165 5.30 -1.27 4.85
N LEU A 166 6.38 -1.70 4.20
CA LEU A 166 7.61 -0.92 4.09
C LEU A 166 7.37 0.46 3.44
N ASP A 167 6.51 0.53 2.43
CA ASP A 167 6.14 1.81 1.79
C ASP A 167 5.44 2.74 2.79
N ALA A 168 4.47 2.21 3.55
CA ALA A 168 3.78 2.96 4.60
C ALA A 168 4.73 3.46 5.69
N LEU A 169 5.62 2.58 6.16
CA LEU A 169 6.62 2.88 7.17
C LEU A 169 7.63 3.94 6.71
N THR A 170 8.04 3.87 5.44
CA THR A 170 8.99 4.81 4.85
C THR A 170 8.35 6.18 4.66
N GLY A 171 7.13 6.23 4.11
CA GLY A 171 6.37 7.48 3.95
C GLY A 171 6.09 8.14 5.28
N ARG A 172 5.68 7.37 6.29
CA ARG A 172 5.52 7.84 7.67
C ARG A 172 6.79 8.49 8.22
N SER A 173 7.90 7.76 8.20
CA SER A 173 9.18 8.21 8.76
C SER A 173 9.66 9.50 8.08
N ARG A 174 9.55 9.58 6.75
CA ARG A 174 9.85 10.79 5.97
C ARG A 174 8.98 11.97 6.41
N LEU A 175 7.66 11.83 6.40
CA LEU A 175 6.76 12.94 6.73
C LEU A 175 6.91 13.42 8.17
N ARG A 176 7.21 12.52 9.12
CA ARG A 176 7.51 12.91 10.51
C ARG A 176 8.77 13.77 10.59
N ALA A 177 9.83 13.39 9.88
CA ALA A 177 11.05 14.17 9.81
C ALA A 177 10.82 15.55 9.17
N GLU A 178 10.07 15.61 8.06
CA GLU A 178 9.75 16.86 7.36
C GLU A 178 8.86 17.81 8.18
N THR A 179 7.97 17.26 9.00
CA THR A 179 7.07 18.04 9.88
C THR A 179 7.66 18.36 11.25
N GLY A 180 8.91 17.96 11.51
CA GLY A 180 9.60 18.21 12.78
C GLY A 180 9.08 17.38 13.95
N LEU A 181 8.35 16.29 13.69
CA LEU A 181 7.93 15.34 14.71
C LEU A 181 9.12 14.49 15.16
N PRO A 182 9.19 14.12 16.45
CA PRO A 182 10.30 13.31 16.95
C PRO A 182 10.29 11.91 16.32
N VAL A 183 11.47 11.45 15.90
CA VAL A 183 11.70 10.08 15.45
C VAL A 183 11.33 9.11 16.59
N ASP A 184 10.50 8.11 16.30
CA ASP A 184 10.18 7.05 17.26
C ASP A 184 10.96 5.75 17.00
N ALA A 185 10.70 4.72 17.82
CA ALA A 185 11.38 3.44 17.73
C ALA A 185 11.14 2.73 16.38
N LEU A 186 10.00 2.97 15.74
CA LEU A 186 9.68 2.40 14.44
C LEU A 186 10.47 3.12 13.35
N ASP A 187 10.46 4.45 13.37
CA ASP A 187 11.21 5.27 12.43
C ASP A 187 12.71 4.92 12.48
N ALA A 188 13.26 4.66 13.68
CA ALA A 188 14.64 4.20 13.87
C ALA A 188 14.91 2.82 13.23
N LYS A 189 13.96 1.88 13.32
CA LYS A 189 14.08 0.55 12.66
C LYS A 189 14.04 0.68 11.15
N VAL A 190 13.18 1.54 10.60
CA VAL A 190 13.10 1.82 9.16
C VAL A 190 14.41 2.45 8.68
N ALA A 191 14.92 3.45 9.40
CA ALA A 191 16.20 4.08 9.09
C ALA A 191 17.36 3.07 9.08
N ALA A 192 17.40 2.14 10.06
CA ALA A 192 18.40 1.07 10.10
C ALA A 192 18.26 0.07 8.95
N PHE A 193 17.03 -0.22 8.51
CA PHE A 193 16.78 -1.09 7.36
C PHE A 193 17.19 -0.42 6.03
N VAL A 194 16.82 0.84 5.83
CA VAL A 194 17.11 1.61 4.60
C VAL A 194 18.59 1.99 4.50
N SER A 195 19.22 2.34 5.63
CA SER A 195 20.64 2.73 5.68
C SER A 195 21.58 1.54 5.86
N GLY A 196 21.04 0.37 6.19
CA GLY A 196 21.82 -0.87 6.27
C GLY A 196 22.47 -1.15 4.92
N PRO A 197 23.67 -1.76 4.88
CA PRO A 197 24.29 -2.10 3.60
C PRO A 197 23.26 -2.89 2.79
N ALA A 198 23.03 -2.47 1.54
CA ALA A 198 22.16 -3.12 0.54
C ALA A 198 22.56 -4.58 0.23
N SER A 199 23.50 -5.13 0.98
CA SER A 199 23.48 -6.54 1.35
C SER A 199 22.18 -6.85 2.11
N PHE A 200 21.07 -7.00 1.37
CA PHE A 200 20.35 -8.26 1.52
C PHE A 200 21.45 -9.31 1.63
N PRO A 201 21.52 -10.13 2.70
CA PRO A 201 22.45 -11.24 2.66
C PRO A 201 22.14 -11.91 1.34
N THR A 202 23.03 -11.74 0.37
CA THR A 202 22.93 -12.50 -0.85
C THR A 202 22.83 -13.92 -0.30
N PRO A 203 22.01 -14.80 -0.88
CA PRO A 203 22.16 -16.22 -0.59
C PRO A 203 23.57 -16.75 -1.02
N SER A 204 24.61 -15.90 -1.07
CA SER A 204 26.00 -16.22 -0.77
C SER A 204 26.27 -16.52 0.71
N CYS A 205 25.28 -16.40 1.61
CA CYS A 205 25.18 -17.37 2.69
C CYS A 205 25.14 -18.76 2.04
N ARG A 206 26.32 -19.32 1.72
CA ARG A 206 26.51 -20.75 1.90
C ARG A 206 25.90 -20.98 3.26
N LEU A 207 24.79 -21.71 3.28
CA LEU A 207 24.26 -22.22 4.54
C LEU A 207 25.50 -22.70 5.30
N PRO A 208 25.70 -22.27 6.57
CA PRO A 208 26.83 -22.74 7.34
C PRO A 208 26.92 -24.25 7.11
N GLU A 209 28.13 -24.77 6.89
CA GLU A 209 28.28 -26.20 6.64
C GLU A 209 27.45 -26.97 7.66
N ARG A 210 26.88 -28.11 7.27
CA ARG A 210 25.89 -28.83 8.08
C ARG A 210 26.28 -28.95 9.58
N ASN A 211 27.58 -29.00 9.88
CA ASN A 211 28.12 -29.08 11.24
C ASN A 211 28.71 -27.77 11.84
N ALA A 212 28.72 -26.65 11.13
CA ALA A 212 29.21 -25.36 11.61
C ALA A 212 28.33 -24.79 12.74
N PRO A 213 28.87 -23.89 13.59
CA PRO A 213 28.09 -23.14 14.57
C PRO A 213 26.92 -22.40 13.90
N CYS A 214 25.77 -22.34 14.57
CA CYS A 214 24.61 -21.64 14.02
C CYS A 214 24.77 -20.12 14.13
N GLY A 215 24.55 -19.38 13.04
CA GLY A 215 24.68 -17.92 13.01
C GLY A 215 23.66 -17.16 13.88
N CYS A 216 22.69 -17.85 14.49
CA CYS A 216 21.74 -17.24 15.43
C CYS A 216 22.27 -17.12 16.87
N GLY A 217 23.52 -17.51 17.13
CA GLY A 217 24.14 -17.43 18.46
C GLY A 217 23.82 -18.59 19.41
N ALA A 218 22.99 -19.56 19.00
CA ALA A 218 22.74 -20.76 19.80
C ALA A 218 24.00 -21.66 19.85
N PRO A 219 24.29 -22.34 20.98
CA PRO A 219 25.43 -23.25 21.13
C PRO A 219 25.21 -24.60 20.43
N ARG A 220 24.50 -24.60 19.29
CA ARG A 220 24.12 -25.78 18.52
C ARG A 220 24.64 -25.67 17.09
N ARG A 221 24.90 -26.83 16.47
CA ARG A 221 25.27 -26.91 15.05
C ARG A 221 24.10 -26.50 14.16
N TYR A 222 24.39 -25.86 13.02
CA TYR A 222 23.39 -25.34 12.08
C TYR A 222 22.28 -26.36 11.72
N LYS A 223 22.65 -27.61 11.40
CA LYS A 223 21.68 -28.69 11.08
C LYS A 223 20.66 -29.00 12.17
N ASN A 224 20.95 -28.66 13.43
CA ASN A 224 20.11 -28.95 14.59
C ASN A 224 19.39 -27.70 15.13
N CYS A 225 19.56 -26.55 14.46
CA CYS A 225 18.94 -25.29 14.82
C CYS A 225 18.19 -24.72 13.59
N CYS A 226 18.65 -23.60 13.03
CA CYS A 226 18.02 -22.96 11.86
C CYS A 226 17.92 -23.89 10.65
N GLY A 227 18.85 -24.84 10.47
CA GLY A 227 18.82 -25.80 9.38
C GLY A 227 17.60 -26.74 9.41
N LYS A 228 17.04 -27.07 10.58
CA LYS A 228 15.79 -27.86 10.66
C LYS A 228 14.59 -27.08 10.18
N ARG A 229 14.52 -25.79 10.52
CA ARG A 229 13.42 -24.89 10.13
C ARG A 229 13.46 -24.59 8.63
N ALA A 230 14.65 -24.46 8.06
CA ALA A 230 14.83 -24.28 6.61
C ALA A 230 14.33 -25.49 5.81
N ILE A 231 14.60 -26.71 6.29
CA ILE A 231 14.11 -27.95 5.65
C ILE A 231 12.58 -28.05 5.74
N ALA A 232 12.00 -27.81 6.91
CA ALA A 232 10.55 -27.82 7.09
C ALA A 232 9.83 -26.80 6.18
N ALA A 233 10.43 -25.62 5.98
CA ALA A 233 9.88 -24.58 5.09
C ALA A 233 9.98 -24.96 3.59
N ASP A 234 11.01 -25.72 3.16
CA ASP A 234 11.13 -26.21 1.79
C ASP A 234 10.14 -27.36 1.51
N GLU A 235 9.94 -28.25 2.47
CA GLU A 235 8.95 -29.34 2.37
C GLU A 235 7.52 -28.80 2.24
N HIS A 236 7.15 -27.77 3.02
CA HIS A 236 5.85 -27.10 2.88
C HIS A 236 5.65 -26.48 1.48
N ARG A 237 6.71 -25.92 0.86
CA ARG A 237 6.62 -25.37 -0.51
C ARG A 237 6.47 -26.46 -1.57
N ARG A 238 7.07 -27.64 -1.38
CA ARG A 238 6.93 -28.77 -2.32
C ARG A 238 5.54 -29.39 -2.26
N PHE A 239 4.92 -29.42 -1.08
CA PHE A 239 3.54 -29.88 -0.93
C PHE A 239 2.52 -28.88 -1.49
N ALA A 240 2.73 -27.58 -1.33
CA ALA A 240 1.82 -26.56 -1.86
C ALA A 240 1.85 -26.38 -3.40
N ARG A 241 2.74 -27.09 -4.10
CA ARG A 241 2.89 -27.06 -5.58
C ARG A 241 2.42 -28.35 -6.25
N ARG A 242 1.83 -29.28 -5.51
CA ARG A 242 1.14 -30.46 -6.01
C ARG A 242 -0.36 -30.28 -5.83
#